data_AF-A0A8X7TFQ6-F1
#
_entry.id   AF-A0A8X7TFQ6-F1
#
_cell.length_a   1.000
_cell.length_b   1.000
_cell.length_c   1.000
_cell.angle_alpha   90.00
_cell.angle_beta   90.00
_cell.angle_gamma   90.00
#
_symmetry.space_group_name_H-M   'P 1'
#
loop_
_entity.id
_entity.type
_entity.pdbx_description
1 polymer ?
#
loop_
_entity_poly.entity_id
_entity_poly.type
_entity_poly.pdbx_seq_one_letter_code
_entity_poly.pdbx_strand_id
1 'polypeptide(L)'
;MAVSFHVRSHSYPSRQHPQAAHIDEQLTRLRSSEATSSSSICQRLNNLQDLHDSLEKMIRLCITNQALSQEQIEKLLEGSLKILDLCNISKDGLSQMKECLMEIQ
;
A
#
# COMPACT_ATOMS: atom_id res chain seq x y z
N MET A 1 7.07 34.56 -11.49
CA MET A 1 7.79 33.35 -11.03
C MET A 1 6.77 32.39 -10.45
N ALA A 2 6.29 31.43 -11.23
CA ALA A 2 5.33 30.43 -10.77
C ALA A 2 6.11 29.23 -10.23
N VAL A 3 5.90 28.91 -8.96
CA VAL A 3 6.52 27.76 -8.28
C VAL A 3 5.84 26.49 -8.79
N SER A 4 6.58 25.68 -9.53
CA SER A 4 6.12 24.37 -9.98
C SER A 4 6.03 23.43 -8.77
N PHE A 5 4.82 23.02 -8.39
CA PHE A 5 4.62 21.97 -7.41
C PHE A 5 4.99 20.63 -8.05
N HIS A 6 6.19 20.13 -7.72
CA HIS A 6 6.62 18.80 -8.14
C HIS A 6 5.84 17.75 -7.34
N VAL A 7 4.74 17.28 -7.90
CA VAL A 7 4.05 16.08 -7.40
C VAL A 7 5.02 14.91 -7.52
N ARG A 8 5.59 14.47 -6.39
CA ARG A 8 6.41 13.25 -6.35
C ARG A 8 5.44 12.07 -6.34
N SER A 9 5.41 11.30 -7.43
CA SER A 9 4.73 10.02 -7.46
C SER A 9 5.35 9.10 -6.40
N HIS A 10 4.53 8.55 -5.52
CA HIS A 10 4.93 7.48 -4.61
C HIS A 10 5.14 6.20 -5.43
N SER A 11 6.36 5.98 -5.93
CA SER A 11 6.75 4.69 -6.48
C SER A 11 6.67 3.63 -5.39
N TYR A 12 6.14 2.45 -5.72
CA TYR A 12 6.16 1.26 -4.87
C TYR A 12 7.53 1.06 -4.23
N PRO A 13 7.61 0.56 -2.98
CA PRO A 13 8.89 0.39 -2.32
C PRO A 13 9.79 -0.50 -3.18
N SER A 14 10.94 0.05 -3.58
CA SER A 14 11.95 -0.63 -4.40
C SER A 14 12.63 -1.78 -3.64
N ARG A 15 12.29 -1.97 -2.36
CA ARG A 15 12.92 -2.89 -1.43
C ARG A 15 11.90 -3.95 -1.01
N GLN A 16 12.32 -5.21 -1.06
CA GLN A 16 11.52 -6.32 -0.54
C GLN A 16 11.14 -6.07 0.92
N HIS A 17 9.93 -6.44 1.29
CA HIS A 17 9.45 -6.33 2.67
C HIS A 17 10.42 -7.10 3.59
N PRO A 18 10.82 -6.56 4.76
CA PRO A 18 11.80 -7.21 5.65
C PRO A 18 11.45 -8.67 6.00
N GLN A 19 10.16 -8.96 6.16
CA GLN A 19 9.64 -10.31 6.36
C GLN A 19 9.97 -11.28 5.21
N ALA A 20 9.92 -10.82 3.96
CA ALA A 20 10.20 -11.64 2.79
C ALA A 20 11.70 -11.98 2.69
N ALA A 21 12.57 -11.02 3.00
CA ALA A 21 14.01 -11.24 3.07
C ALA A 21 14.38 -12.26 4.17
N HIS A 22 13.72 -12.18 5.33
CA HIS A 22 13.93 -13.13 6.43
C HIS A 22 13.50 -14.57 6.06
N ILE A 23 12.39 -14.73 5.33
CA ILE A 23 11.93 -16.05 4.85
C ILE A 23 12.93 -16.64 3.84
N ASP A 24 13.48 -15.81 2.94
CA ASP A 24 14.47 -16.24 1.95
C ASP A 24 15.78 -16.74 2.61
N GLU A 25 16.22 -16.06 3.67
CA GLU A 25 17.36 -16.49 4.47
C GLU A 25 17.09 -17.83 5.17
N GLN A 26 15.90 -18.01 5.76
CA GLN A 26 15.49 -19.27 6.39
C GLN A 26 15.47 -20.43 5.39
N LEU A 27 14.95 -20.22 4.18
CA LEU A 27 14.95 -21.21 3.10
C LEU A 27 16.36 -21.58 2.66
N THR A 28 17.24 -20.59 2.52
CA THR A 28 18.65 -20.79 2.14
C THR A 28 19.39 -21.61 3.19
N ARG A 29 19.17 -21.33 4.48
CA ARG A 29 19.72 -22.11 5.60
C ARG A 29 19.20 -23.56 5.60
N LEU A 30 17.92 -23.75 5.33
CA LEU A 30 17.29 -25.07 5.33
C LEU A 30 17.84 -25.95 4.20
N ARG A 31 17.99 -25.39 2.98
CA ARG A 31 18.62 -26.06 1.83
C ARG A 31 20.09 -26.43 2.10
N SER A 32 20.84 -25.53 2.74
CA SER A 32 22.25 -25.78 3.08
C SER A 32 22.41 -26.91 4.10
N SER A 33 21.48 -27.01 5.05
CA SER A 33 21.45 -28.06 6.08
C SER A 33 21.08 -29.44 5.53
N GLU A 34 20.44 -29.52 4.37
CA GLU A 34 20.17 -30.77 3.65
C GLU A 34 21.44 -31.31 2.98
N ALA A 35 22.20 -30.43 2.33
CA ALA A 35 23.43 -30.75 1.61
C ALA A 35 24.60 -31.17 2.53
N THR A 36 24.56 -30.77 3.79
CA THR A 36 25.52 -31.21 4.82
C THR A 36 24.85 -32.20 5.77
N SER A 37 25.34 -33.44 5.83
CA SER A 37 24.79 -34.50 6.71
C SER A 37 25.00 -34.27 8.22
N SER A 38 25.33 -33.05 8.63
CA SER A 38 25.79 -32.70 9.98
C SER A 38 24.66 -32.24 10.91
N SER A 39 23.49 -31.88 10.39
CA SER A 39 22.35 -31.43 11.20
C SER A 39 21.50 -32.60 11.67
N SER A 40 21.16 -32.66 12.96
CA SER A 40 20.21 -33.64 13.49
C SER A 40 18.80 -33.42 12.92
N ILE A 41 18.01 -34.50 12.89
CA ILE A 41 16.60 -34.45 12.43
C ILE A 41 15.80 -33.43 13.25
N CYS A 42 16.03 -33.36 14.57
CA CYS A 42 15.37 -32.39 15.44
C CYS A 42 15.65 -30.95 15.03
N GLN A 43 16.90 -30.63 14.67
CA GLN A 43 17.26 -29.28 14.21
C GLN A 43 16.56 -28.92 12.90
N ARG A 44 16.42 -29.88 11.97
CA ARG A 44 15.72 -29.67 10.71
C ARG A 44 14.23 -29.40 10.93
N LEU A 45 13.59 -30.15 11.83
CA LEU A 45 12.18 -29.94 12.19
C LEU A 45 11.96 -28.58 12.87
N ASN A 46 12.87 -28.17 13.77
CA ASN A 46 12.80 -26.84 14.39
C ASN A 46 12.91 -25.72 13.36
N ASN A 47 13.88 -25.80 12.43
CA ASN A 47 14.03 -24.80 11.37
C ASN A 47 12.78 -24.74 10.45
N LEU A 48 12.12 -25.88 10.22
CA LEU A 48 10.89 -25.92 9.42
C LEU A 48 9.72 -25.25 10.16
N GLN A 49 9.63 -25.45 11.47
CA GLN A 49 8.64 -24.76 12.32
C GLN A 49 8.87 -23.24 12.29
N ASP A 50 10.11 -22.77 12.45
CA ASP A 50 10.46 -21.35 12.39
C ASP A 50 10.09 -20.71 11.05
N LEU A 51 10.28 -21.45 9.95
CA LEU A 51 9.90 -21.04 8.61
C LEU A 51 8.37 -20.94 8.46
N HIS A 52 7.65 -21.96 8.95
CA HIS A 52 6.19 -21.98 8.94
C HIS A 52 5.61 -20.78 9.70
N ASP A 53 6.13 -20.49 10.89
CA ASP A 53 5.69 -19.35 11.71
C ASP A 53 5.98 -18.00 11.02
N SER A 54 7.11 -17.91 10.31
CA SER A 54 7.49 -16.72 9.55
C SER A 54 6.56 -16.49 8.34
N LEU A 55 6.15 -17.56 7.67
CA LEU A 55 5.19 -17.54 6.57
C LEU A 55 3.78 -17.15 7.04
N GLU A 56 3.31 -17.70 8.16
CA GLU A 56 2.02 -17.34 8.75
C GLU A 56 1.96 -15.84 9.08
N LYS A 57 3.03 -15.31 9.69
CA LYS A 57 3.16 -13.87 9.96
C LYS A 57 3.10 -13.04 8.67
N MET A 58 3.74 -13.48 7.59
CA MET A 58 3.70 -12.78 6.29
C MET A 58 2.30 -12.77 5.68
N ILE A 59 1.62 -13.92 5.67
CA ILE A 59 0.26 -14.05 5.16
C ILE A 59 -0.68 -13.11 5.94
N ARG A 60 -0.55 -13.08 7.27
CA ARG A 60 -1.32 -12.19 8.13
C ARG A 60 -1.07 -10.71 7.81
N LEU A 61 0.19 -10.30 7.65
CA LEU A 61 0.56 -8.93 7.27
C LEU A 61 0.01 -8.53 5.90
N CYS A 62 0.00 -9.45 4.93
CA CYS A 62 -0.61 -9.22 3.63
C CYS A 62 -2.12 -9.03 3.73
N ILE A 63 -2.82 -9.87 4.49
CA ILE A 63 -4.28 -9.75 4.71
C ILE A 63 -4.61 -8.43 5.43
N THR A 64 -3.81 -8.05 6.42
CA THR A 64 -3.99 -6.79 7.16
C THR A 64 -3.72 -5.55 6.32
N ASN A 65 -2.72 -5.58 5.42
CA ASN A 65 -2.44 -4.44 4.51
C ASN A 65 -3.36 -4.40 3.27
N GLN A 66 -4.01 -5.51 2.92
CA GLN A 66 -4.87 -5.61 1.74
C GLN A 66 -6.34 -5.23 2.02
N ALA A 67 -6.76 -5.08 3.28
CA ALA A 67 -8.15 -4.75 3.60
C ALA A 67 -8.35 -3.27 3.93
N LEU A 68 -8.30 -2.39 2.91
CA LEU A 68 -9.27 -1.30 2.93
C LEU A 68 -10.61 -1.98 2.66
N SER A 69 -11.48 -2.07 3.67
CA SER A 69 -12.78 -2.68 3.48
C SER A 69 -13.52 -1.96 2.35
N GLN A 70 -14.33 -2.68 1.57
CA GLN A 70 -15.15 -2.10 0.51
C GLN A 70 -15.88 -0.83 0.97
N GLU A 71 -16.38 -0.85 2.20
CA GLU A 71 -17.01 0.29 2.87
C GLU A 71 -16.09 1.51 3.04
N GLN A 72 -14.80 1.32 3.34
CA GLN A 72 -13.84 2.43 3.46
C GLN A 72 -13.55 3.07 2.10
N ILE A 73 -13.52 2.26 1.04
CA ILE A 73 -13.35 2.73 -0.33
C ILE A 73 -14.59 3.54 -0.76
N GLU A 74 -15.78 3.02 -0.48
CA GLU A 74 -17.04 3.71 -0.77
C GLU A 74 -17.16 5.05 -0.03
N LYS A 75 -16.78 5.10 1.25
CA LYS A 75 -16.77 6.36 2.02
C LYS A 75 -15.75 7.37 1.48
N LEU A 76 -14.57 6.91 1.08
CA LEU A 76 -13.56 7.79 0.46
C LEU A 76 -14.06 8.37 -0.86
N LEU A 77 -14.73 7.53 -1.67
CA LEU A 77 -15.29 7.93 -2.95
C LEU A 77 -16.44 8.92 -2.78
N GLU A 78 -17.35 8.64 -1.84
CA GLU A 78 -18.46 9.53 -1.48
C GLU A 78 -17.94 10.90 -1.02
N GLY A 79 -16.91 10.92 -0.16
CA GLY A 79 -16.26 12.16 0.25
C GLY A 79 -15.64 12.94 -0.92
N SER A 80 -15.01 12.23 -1.86
CA SER A 80 -14.41 12.83 -3.04
C SER A 80 -15.46 13.44 -3.98
N LEU A 81 -16.62 12.79 -4.13
CA LEU A 81 -17.73 13.28 -4.95
C LEU A 81 -18.32 14.57 -4.38
N LYS A 82 -18.51 14.66 -3.06
CA LYS A 82 -19.00 15.88 -2.40
C LYS A 82 -18.09 17.08 -2.61
N ILE A 83 -16.77 16.86 -2.61
CA ILE A 83 -15.80 17.93 -2.91
C ILE A 83 -15.98 18.39 -4.36
N LEU A 84 -16.13 17.45 -5.30
CA LEU A 84 -16.36 17.77 -6.71
C LEU A 84 -17.65 18.58 -6.91
N ASP A 85 -18.73 18.21 -6.23
CA ASP A 85 -19.99 18.93 -6.27
C ASP A 85 -19.84 20.37 -5.75
N LEU A 86 -19.12 20.55 -4.63
CA LEU A 86 -18.83 21.89 -4.10
C LEU A 86 -18.00 22.72 -5.09
N CYS A 87 -17.02 22.11 -5.76
CA CYS A 87 -16.24 22.77 -6.80
C CYS A 87 -17.11 23.18 -8.00
N ASN A 88 -18.06 22.33 -8.40
CA ASN A 88 -19.02 22.65 -9.47
C ASN A 88 -19.90 23.83 -9.09
N ILE A 89 -20.49 23.82 -7.89
CA ILE A 89 -21.30 24.93 -7.38
C ILE A 89 -20.48 26.23 -7.36
N SER A 90 -19.24 26.16 -6.88
CA SER A 90 -18.33 27.31 -6.82
C SER A 90 -18.04 27.87 -8.22
N LYS A 91 -17.78 26.99 -9.18
CA LYS A 91 -17.54 27.35 -10.59
C LYS A 91 -18.78 27.98 -11.22
N ASP A 92 -19.97 27.46 -10.94
CA ASP A 92 -21.22 27.99 -11.48
C ASP A 92 -21.51 29.38 -10.90
N GLY A 93 -21.31 29.58 -9.60
CA GLY A 93 -21.43 30.89 -8.96
C GLY A 93 -20.44 31.92 -9.51
N LEU A 94 -19.18 31.53 -9.75
CA LEU A 94 -18.20 32.39 -10.42
C LEU A 94 -18.60 32.72 -11.86
N SER A 95 -19.21 31.76 -12.57
CA SER A 95 -19.68 31.96 -13.95
C SER A 95 -20.83 32.96 -13.99
N GLN A 96 -21.79 32.85 -13.07
CA GLN A 96 -22.90 33.79 -12.94
C GLN A 96 -22.41 35.21 -12.59
N MET A 97 -21.47 35.33 -11.66
CA MET A 97 -20.88 36.62 -11.31
C MET A 97 -20.18 37.26 -12.52
N LYS A 98 -19.45 36.46 -13.31
CA LYS A 98 -18.82 36.93 -14.55
C LYS A 98 -19.86 37.46 -15.55
N GLU A 99 -20.97 36.74 -15.74
CA GLU A 99 -22.05 37.16 -16.64
C GLU A 99 -22.67 38.49 -16.18
N CYS A 100 -23.01 38.62 -14.90
CA CYS A 100 -23.55 39.87 -14.34
C CYS A 100 -22.61 41.07 -14.55
N LEU A 101 -21.29 40.89 -14.41
CA LEU A 101 -20.32 41.96 -14.69
C LEU A 101 -20.30 42.36 -16.16
N MET A 102 -20.51 41.42 -17.09
CA MET A 102 -20.58 41.71 -18.53
C MET A 102 -21.86 42.44 -18.92
N GLU A 103 -22.98 42.20 -18.23
CA GLU A 103 -24.26 42.89 -18.47
C GLU A 103 -24.27 44.36 -18.00
N ILE A 104 -23.40 44.72 -17.05
CA ILE A 104 -23.29 46.08 -16.50
C ILE A 104 -22.36 46.97 -17.35
N GLN A 105 -21.54 46.38 -18.23
CA GLN A 105 -20.69 47.11 -19.19
C GLN A 105 -21.49 47.60 -20.40
#